data_AF-A0A2U3N5K7-F1
#
_entry.id   AF-A0A2U3N5K7-F1
#
_cell.length_a   1.000
_cell.length_b   1.000
_cell.length_c   1.000
_cell.angle_alpha   90.00
_cell.angle_beta   90.00
_cell.angle_gamma   90.00
#
_symmetry.space_group_name_H-M   'P 1'
#
loop_
_entity.id
_entity.type
_entity.pdbx_description
1 polymer ?
#
loop_
_entity_poly.entity_id
_entity_poly.type
_entity_poly.pdbx_seq_one_letter_code
_entity_poly.pdbx_strand_id
1 'polypeptide(L)'
;MQTAPPPEAPFADKMAYYRTQHTSTGVRATHLVGTPIIAAGMPLLLAKPRVGAAMFAGGWVMQILGHRLFEKNLPSTHQGWITYQLAGVIHVCEQYGELLARRSRRKAGRAVTR
;
A
#
# COMPACT_ATOMS: atom_id res chain seq x y z
N MET A 1 21.89 -0.11 -1.32
CA MET A 1 20.49 -0.49 -1.58
C MET A 1 20.35 -1.98 -1.31
N GLN A 2 19.35 -2.40 -0.53
CA GLN A 2 19.02 -3.83 -0.47
C GLN A 2 18.53 -4.29 -1.84
N THR A 3 19.00 -5.44 -2.30
CA THR A 3 18.51 -6.09 -3.52
C THR A 3 17.18 -6.78 -3.24
N ALA A 4 16.33 -6.89 -4.27
CA ALA A 4 15.10 -7.66 -4.15
C ALA A 4 15.44 -9.14 -3.88
N PRO A 5 14.75 -9.81 -2.94
CA PRO A 5 14.85 -11.25 -2.77
C PRO A 5 14.53 -11.98 -4.09
N PRO A 6 15.14 -13.16 -4.34
CA PRO A 6 14.87 -13.92 -5.55
C PRO A 6 13.41 -14.41 -5.60
N PRO A 7 12.89 -14.80 -6.80
CA PRO A 7 11.49 -15.18 -6.98
C PRO A 7 11.01 -16.33 -6.08
N GLU A 8 11.88 -17.26 -5.73
CA GLU A 8 11.62 -18.42 -4.86
C GLU A 8 11.74 -18.10 -3.36
N ALA A 9 12.20 -16.91 -2.99
CA ALA A 9 12.35 -16.54 -1.59
C ALA A 9 10.99 -16.57 -0.85
N PRO A 10 11.01 -16.91 0.45
CA PRO A 10 9.84 -16.82 1.32
C PRO A 10 9.12 -15.47 1.20
N PHE A 11 7.78 -15.51 1.27
CA PHE A 11 6.98 -14.28 1.20
C PHE A 11 7.32 -13.29 2.33
N ALA A 12 7.73 -13.78 3.50
CA ALA A 12 8.19 -12.95 4.62
C ALA A 12 9.40 -12.07 4.24
N ASP A 13 10.35 -12.60 3.47
CA ASP A 13 11.52 -11.86 3.01
C ASP A 13 11.13 -10.79 1.99
N LYS A 14 10.18 -11.11 1.10
CA LYS A 14 9.61 -10.16 0.16
C LYS A 14 8.85 -9.03 0.87
N MET A 15 8.12 -9.34 1.94
CA MET A 15 7.46 -8.36 2.80
C MET A 15 8.47 -7.48 3.54
N ALA A 16 9.56 -8.07 4.08
CA ALA A 16 10.62 -7.32 4.73
C ALA A 16 11.27 -6.33 3.75
N TYR A 17 11.64 -6.80 2.56
CA TYR A 17 12.14 -5.95 1.47
C TYR A 17 11.13 -4.87 1.07
N TYR A 18 9.86 -5.22 0.85
CA TYR A 18 8.80 -4.28 0.51
C TYR A 18 8.71 -3.13 1.52
N ARG A 19 8.75 -3.44 2.82
CA ARG A 19 8.69 -2.44 3.90
C ARG A 19 9.87 -1.47 3.88
N THR A 20 11.05 -1.89 3.42
CA THR A 20 12.21 -0.99 3.27
C THR A 20 12.02 0.08 2.19
N GLN A 21 11.09 -0.14 1.25
CA GLN A 21 10.77 0.79 0.17
C GLN A 21 9.54 1.67 0.46
N HIS A 22 8.95 1.55 1.66
CA HIS A 22 7.74 2.24 2.10
C HIS A 22 7.91 2.73 3.55
N THR A 23 8.98 3.48 3.78
CA THR A 23 9.38 3.98 5.10
C THR A 23 8.81 5.37 5.41
N SER A 24 8.68 6.21 4.39
CA SER A 24 8.24 7.59 4.53
C SER A 24 6.73 7.70 4.78
N THR A 25 6.33 8.74 5.53
CA THR A 25 4.90 9.02 5.76
C THR A 25 4.17 9.32 4.45
N GLY A 26 4.84 10.01 3.51
CA GLY A 26 4.27 10.36 2.21
C GLY A 26 3.97 9.14 1.33
N VAL A 27 4.93 8.22 1.16
CA VAL A 27 4.68 6.96 0.43
C VAL A 27 3.53 6.19 1.07
N ARG A 28 3.58 5.99 2.40
CA ARG A 28 2.53 5.27 3.13
C ARG A 28 1.15 5.91 2.94
N ALA A 29 1.04 7.24 3.00
CA ALA A 29 -0.22 7.95 2.78
C ALA A 29 -0.75 7.74 1.35
N THR A 30 0.11 7.84 0.34
CA THR A 30 -0.31 7.60 -1.05
C THR A 30 -0.73 6.14 -1.28
N HIS A 31 -0.17 5.17 -0.57
CA HIS A 31 -0.57 3.77 -0.66
C HIS A 31 -1.87 3.49 0.08
N LEU A 32 -2.03 4.06 1.28
CA LEU A 32 -3.27 3.98 2.06
C LEU A 32 -4.49 4.49 1.28
N VAL A 33 -4.34 5.45 0.37
CA VAL A 33 -5.45 5.93 -0.47
C VAL A 33 -5.45 5.23 -1.84
N GLY A 34 -4.28 5.01 -2.44
CA GLY A 34 -4.16 4.53 -3.82
C GLY A 34 -4.52 3.06 -3.97
N THR A 35 -4.10 2.21 -3.02
CA THR A 35 -4.40 0.77 -3.06
C THR A 35 -5.92 0.51 -3.00
N PRO A 36 -6.70 1.12 -2.08
CA PRO A 36 -8.17 0.98 -2.12
C PRO A 36 -8.82 1.47 -3.41
N ILE A 37 -8.33 2.58 -3.99
CA ILE A 37 -8.84 3.09 -5.27
C ILE A 37 -8.61 2.08 -6.39
N ILE A 38 -7.41 1.48 -6.47
CA ILE A 38 -7.11 0.43 -7.45
C ILE A 38 -8.01 -0.78 -7.22
N ALA A 39 -8.12 -1.24 -5.97
CA ALA A 39 -8.92 -2.39 -5.62
C ALA A 39 -10.40 -2.22 -6.00
N ALA A 40 -10.98 -1.04 -5.75
CA ALA A 40 -12.35 -0.70 -6.15
C ALA A 40 -12.47 -0.48 -7.67
N GLY A 41 -11.42 0.01 -8.32
CA GLY A 41 -11.37 0.21 -9.78
C GLY A 41 -11.44 -1.10 -10.56
N MET A 42 -10.85 -2.19 -10.05
CA MET A 42 -10.83 -3.49 -10.74
C MET A 42 -12.22 -4.05 -11.10
N PRO A 43 -13.18 -4.23 -10.17
CA PRO A 43 -14.52 -4.68 -10.56
C PRO A 43 -15.26 -3.66 -11.43
N LEU A 44 -14.95 -2.36 -11.27
CA LEU A 44 -15.52 -1.30 -12.10
C LEU A 44 -14.97 -1.30 -13.53
N LEU A 45 -13.81 -1.89 -13.81
CA LEU A 45 -13.35 -2.09 -15.20
C LEU A 45 -14.34 -2.93 -16.00
N LEU A 46 -15.05 -3.85 -15.33
CA LEU A 46 -16.08 -4.69 -15.94
C LEU A 46 -17.45 -3.98 -15.94
N ALA A 47 -17.85 -3.41 -14.80
CA ALA A 47 -19.19 -2.84 -14.64
C ALA A 47 -19.35 -1.43 -15.25
N LYS A 48 -18.32 -0.59 -15.17
CA LYS A 48 -18.30 0.82 -15.65
C LYS A 48 -16.90 1.18 -16.18
N PRO A 49 -16.52 0.70 -17.38
CA PRO A 49 -15.12 0.67 -17.83
C PRO A 49 -14.40 2.02 -17.76
N ARG A 50 -15.07 3.13 -18.12
CA ARG A 50 -14.48 4.48 -18.05
C ARG A 50 -14.11 4.89 -16.61
N VAL A 51 -15.00 4.61 -15.66
CA VAL A 51 -14.78 4.92 -14.23
C VAL A 51 -13.71 3.99 -13.67
N GLY A 52 -13.82 2.68 -13.96
CA GLY A 52 -12.84 1.69 -13.53
C GLY A 52 -11.43 2.00 -14.04
N ALA A 53 -11.29 2.38 -15.32
CA ALA A 53 -10.01 2.75 -15.92
C ALA A 53 -9.42 4.01 -15.27
N ALA A 54 -10.24 5.05 -15.04
CA ALA A 54 -9.79 6.26 -14.37
C ALA A 54 -9.33 5.98 -12.93
N MET A 55 -10.06 5.17 -12.18
CA MET A 55 -9.67 4.77 -10.82
C MET A 55 -8.39 3.93 -10.82
N PHE A 56 -8.33 2.90 -11.67
CA PHE A 56 -7.16 2.03 -11.76
C PHE A 56 -5.90 2.81 -12.12
N ALA A 57 -5.94 3.59 -13.20
CA ALA A 57 -4.80 4.40 -13.64
C ALA A 57 -4.46 5.50 -12.61
N GLY A 58 -5.45 6.21 -12.09
CA GLY A 58 -5.26 7.28 -11.12
C GLY A 58 -4.64 6.79 -9.81
N GLY A 59 -5.11 5.66 -9.28
CA GLY A 59 -4.55 5.04 -8.07
C GLY A 59 -3.09 4.60 -8.25
N TRP A 60 -2.72 4.10 -9.43
CA TRP A 60 -1.33 3.78 -9.77
C TRP A 60 -0.46 5.03 -9.87
N VAL A 61 -0.90 6.05 -10.60
CA VAL A 61 -0.18 7.32 -10.73
C VAL A 61 0.11 7.93 -9.36
N MET A 62 -0.89 7.94 -8.46
CA MET A 62 -0.71 8.50 -7.12
C MET A 62 0.37 7.77 -6.30
N GLN A 63 0.40 6.44 -6.35
CA GLN A 63 1.41 5.64 -5.65
C GLN A 63 2.81 5.83 -6.25
N ILE A 64 2.91 5.85 -7.58
CA ILE A 64 4.18 6.10 -8.27
C ILE A 64 4.72 7.49 -7.91
N LEU A 65 3.86 8.52 -7.91
CA LEU A 65 4.24 9.86 -7.49
C LEU A 65 4.70 9.89 -6.03
N GLY A 66 4.02 9.17 -5.13
CA GLY A 66 4.45 9.01 -3.75
C GLY A 66 5.88 8.50 -3.63
N HIS A 67 6.19 7.39 -4.30
CA HIS A 67 7.55 6.84 -4.37
C HIS A 67 8.57 7.85 -4.89
N ARG A 68 8.27 8.51 -6.02
CA ARG A 68 9.20 9.45 -6.65
C ARG A 68 9.46 10.70 -5.81
N LEU A 69 8.44 11.23 -5.13
CA LEU A 69 8.54 12.46 -4.36
C LEU A 69 9.16 12.25 -2.97
N PHE A 70 8.82 11.15 -2.29
CA PHE A 70 9.16 10.98 -0.87
C PHE A 70 10.31 9.99 -0.60
N GLU A 71 10.51 8.97 -1.44
CA GLU A 71 11.59 7.98 -1.26
C GLU A 71 12.58 7.93 -2.43
N LYS A 72 12.26 8.62 -3.53
CA LYS A 72 13.09 8.70 -4.75
C LYS A 72 13.45 7.32 -5.33
N ASN A 73 12.60 6.33 -5.09
CA ASN A 73 12.71 4.96 -5.61
C ASN A 73 11.56 4.65 -6.59
N LEU A 74 11.53 3.42 -7.11
CA LEU A 74 10.42 2.87 -7.88
C LEU A 74 9.61 1.89 -7.02
N PRO A 75 8.31 1.72 -7.28
CA PRO A 75 7.52 0.68 -6.63
C PRO A 75 8.15 -0.69 -6.90
N SER A 76 8.23 -1.56 -5.89
CA SER A 76 8.81 -2.92 -6.03
C SER A 76 8.01 -3.86 -6.93
N THR A 77 6.87 -3.41 -7.45
CA THR A 77 5.91 -4.18 -8.27
C THR A 77 6.54 -4.73 -9.57
N HIS A 78 7.56 -4.07 -10.11
CA HIS A 78 8.32 -4.55 -11.27
C HIS A 78 9.28 -5.71 -10.96
N GLN A 79 9.61 -5.95 -9.68
CA GLN A 79 10.49 -7.05 -9.24
C GLN A 79 9.73 -8.38 -9.08
N GLY A 80 8.40 -8.36 -9.21
CA GLY A 80 7.55 -9.54 -9.03
C GLY A 80 6.08 -9.17 -9.12
N TRP A 81 5.51 -9.33 -10.31
CA TRP A 81 4.20 -8.79 -10.68
C TRP A 81 3.04 -9.24 -9.79
N ILE A 82 3.07 -10.45 -9.24
CA ILE A 82 2.01 -10.94 -8.34
C ILE A 82 2.39 -10.71 -6.89
N THR A 83 3.62 -11.08 -6.53
CA THR A 83 4.05 -11.13 -5.13
C THR A 83 4.07 -9.75 -4.48
N TYR A 84 4.52 -8.72 -5.19
CA TYR A 84 4.58 -7.38 -4.62
C TYR A 84 3.23 -6.63 -4.66
N GLN A 85 2.28 -7.08 -5.48
CA GLN A 85 0.90 -6.60 -5.41
C GLN A 85 0.22 -7.10 -4.13
N LEU A 86 0.40 -8.39 -3.82
CA LEU A 86 -0.09 -8.97 -2.57
C LEU A 86 0.58 -8.30 -1.36
N ALA A 87 1.89 -8.05 -1.44
CA ALA A 87 2.62 -7.34 -0.39
C ALA A 87 2.03 -5.95 -0.13
N GLY A 88 1.70 -5.19 -1.18
CA GLY A 88 1.07 -3.88 -1.04
C GLY A 88 -0.30 -3.92 -0.39
N VAL A 89 -1.17 -4.86 -0.80
CA VAL A 89 -2.49 -5.04 -0.18
C VAL A 89 -2.36 -5.40 1.30
N ILE A 90 -1.48 -6.35 1.63
CA ILE A 90 -1.25 -6.78 3.02
C ILE A 90 -0.74 -5.62 3.87
N HIS A 91 0.27 -4.88 3.39
CA HIS A 91 0.82 -3.74 4.12
C HIS A 91 -0.24 -2.67 4.39
N VAL A 92 -1.10 -2.35 3.42
CA VAL A 92 -2.20 -1.39 3.61
C VAL A 92 -3.21 -1.90 4.64
N CYS A 93 -3.55 -3.19 4.61
CA CYS A 93 -4.40 -3.80 5.64
C CYS A 93 -3.77 -3.71 7.04
N GLU A 94 -2.46 -3.99 7.18
CA GLU A 94 -1.71 -3.83 8.43
C GLU A 94 -1.79 -2.39 8.95
N GLN A 95 -1.57 -1.41 8.07
CA GLN A 95 -1.62 0.02 8.42
C GLN A 95 -3.03 0.46 8.85
N TYR A 96 -4.09 0.03 8.15
CA TYR A 96 -5.45 0.29 8.59
C TYR A 96 -5.74 -0.32 9.96
N GLY A 97 -5.30 -1.56 10.19
CA GLY A 97 -5.41 -2.23 11.48
C GLY A 97 -4.73 -1.42 12.61
N GLU A 98 -3.52 -0.93 12.37
CA GLU A 98 -2.82 -0.07 13.32
C GLU A 98 -3.56 1.24 13.62
N LEU A 99 -4.10 1.91 12.59
CA LEU A 99 -4.86 3.15 12.75
C LEU A 99 -6.12 2.93 13.59
N LEU A 100 -6.84 1.85 13.33
CA LEU A 100 -8.02 1.45 14.11
C LEU A 100 -7.65 1.12 15.56
N ALA A 101 -6.58 0.35 15.77
CA ALA A 101 -6.11 0.01 17.11
C ALA A 101 -5.68 1.25 17.91
N ARG A 102 -4.96 2.19 17.28
CA ARG A 102 -4.59 3.49 17.89
C ARG A 102 -5.82 4.30 18.27
N ARG A 103 -6.84 4.35 17.42
CA ARG A 103 -8.12 5.02 17.71
C ARG A 103 -8.84 4.39 18.90
N SER A 104 -8.88 3.06 18.97
CA SER A 104 -9.48 2.32 20.09
C SER A 104 -8.79 2.64 21.42
N ARG A 105 -7.44 2.56 21.47
CA ARG A 105 -6.67 2.89 22.69
C ARG A 105 -6.90 4.34 23.15
N ARG A 106 -6.96 5.30 22.23
CA ARG A 106 -7.26 6.71 22.56
C ARG A 106 -8.66 6.89 23.16
N LYS A 107 -9.65 6.17 22.64
CA LYS A 107 -11.03 6.19 23.18
C LYS A 107 -11.07 5.62 24.59
N ALA A 108 -10.40 4.49 24.84
CA ALA A 108 -10.31 3.86 26.15
C ALA A 108 -9.63 4.78 27.18
N GLY A 109 -8.48 5.38 26.84
CA GLY A 109 -7.78 6.31 27.74
C GLY A 109 -8.63 7.52 28.13
N ARG A 110 -9.40 8.10 27.18
CA ARG A 110 -10.33 9.20 27.47
C ARG A 110 -11.48 8.82 28.40
N ALA A 111 -11.92 7.56 28.38
CA ALA A 111 -12.95 7.06 29.27
C ALA A 111 -12.42 6.84 30.70
N VAL A 112 -11.12 6.51 30.86
CA VAL A 112 -10.47 6.35 32.17
C VAL A 112 -10.21 7.70 32.86
N THR A 113 -9.99 8.77 32.09
CA THR A 113 -9.74 10.13 32.63
C THR A 113 -11.02 10.92 32.92
N ARG A 114 -12.21 10.33 32.72
CA ARG A 114 -13.51 10.93 33.05
C ARG A 114 -14.10 10.25 34.26
#